data_AF-A0A166RH01-F1
#
_entry.id   AF-A0A166RH01-F1
#
_cell.length_a   1.000
_cell.length_b   1.000
_cell.length_c   1.000
_cell.angle_alpha   90.00
_cell.angle_beta   90.00
_cell.angle_gamma   90.00
#
_symmetry.space_group_name_H-M   'P 1'
#
loop_
_entity.id
_entity.type
_entity.pdbx_description
1 polymer ?
#
loop_
_entity_poly.entity_id
_entity_poly.type
_entity_poly.pdbx_seq_one_letter_code
_entity_poly.pdbx_strand_id
1 'polypeptide(L)'
;MSTQRHPTHGAASTRPNDERYAVVVITKAEGMEVVLHGLQRRRAERIAARKNRNRDAMTNVQPVREDELEERSAQLKHPDD
;
A
#
# COMPACT_ATOMS: atom_id res chain seq x y z
N MET A 1 -13.40 -4.15 52.82
CA MET A 1 -12.15 -3.78 52.12
C MET A 1 -12.36 -4.06 50.64
N SER A 2 -12.62 -3.01 49.86
CA SER A 2 -12.96 -3.15 48.43
C SER A 2 -11.68 -3.11 47.61
N THR A 3 -11.27 -4.26 47.07
CA THR A 3 -10.17 -4.31 46.10
C THR A 3 -10.64 -3.69 44.79
N GLN A 4 -10.19 -2.45 44.60
CA GLN A 4 -10.28 -1.65 43.40
C GLN A 4 -9.78 -2.48 42.20
N ARG A 5 -10.70 -2.86 41.31
CA ARG A 5 -10.33 -3.40 40.00
C ARG A 5 -9.71 -2.25 39.21
N HIS A 6 -8.40 -2.26 39.05
CA HIS A 6 -7.74 -1.42 38.05
C HIS A 6 -8.32 -1.80 36.68
N PRO A 7 -8.94 -0.89 35.91
CA PRO A 7 -9.02 -1.09 34.48
C PRO A 7 -7.59 -0.90 33.96
N THR A 8 -6.93 -1.99 33.58
CA THR A 8 -5.69 -1.89 32.81
C THR A 8 -6.07 -1.34 31.44
N HIS A 9 -6.19 -0.01 31.36
CA HIS A 9 -6.08 0.76 30.14
C HIS A 9 -4.60 0.70 29.74
N GLY A 10 -4.17 -0.49 29.31
CA GLY A 10 -2.82 -0.79 28.90
C GLY A 10 -2.69 -0.62 27.41
N ALA A 11 -2.51 0.62 26.99
CA ALA A 11 -1.87 1.06 25.76
C ALA A 11 -2.31 0.38 24.44
N ALA A 12 -2.96 1.19 23.59
CA ALA A 12 -2.86 1.09 22.16
C ALA A 12 -1.42 0.70 21.77
N SER A 13 -1.24 -0.53 21.28
CA SER A 13 -0.07 -0.87 20.48
C SER A 13 -0.29 -0.29 19.10
N THR A 14 -0.29 1.04 18.98
CA THR A 14 0.03 1.73 17.74
C THR A 14 1.50 1.48 17.46
N ARG A 15 1.82 0.28 16.97
CA ARG A 15 3.11 0.05 16.33
C ARG A 15 3.12 0.98 15.11
N PRO A 16 4.03 1.96 15.01
CA PRO A 16 4.05 2.91 13.91
C PRO A 16 4.66 2.29 12.63
N ASN A 17 4.28 1.04 12.32
CA ASN A 17 4.87 0.27 11.23
C ASN A 17 3.89 -0.72 10.58
N ASP A 18 2.59 -0.50 10.76
CA ASP A 18 1.52 -1.17 9.99
C ASP A 18 1.15 -0.37 8.73
N GLU A 19 2.07 0.44 8.20
CA GLU A 19 1.92 0.97 6.85
C GLU A 19 1.97 -0.21 5.89
N ARG A 20 0.78 -0.68 5.49
CA ARG A 20 0.64 -1.72 4.48
C ARG A 20 0.84 -1.06 3.12
N TYR A 21 1.71 -1.68 2.34
CA TYR A 21 1.98 -1.28 0.98
C TYR A 21 1.45 -2.33 0.02
N ALA A 22 0.95 -1.85 -1.10
CA ALA A 22 0.63 -2.63 -2.26
C ALA A 22 1.69 -2.44 -3.35
N VAL A 23 1.77 -3.39 -4.27
CA VAL A 23 2.52 -3.23 -5.51
C VAL A 23 1.52 -3.09 -6.63
N VAL A 24 1.61 -1.96 -7.32
CA VAL A 24 0.71 -1.61 -8.41
C VAL A 24 1.47 -1.62 -9.72
N VAL A 25 0.78 -2.04 -10.75
CA VAL A 25 1.21 -2.02 -12.13
C VAL A 25 0.40 -0.93 -12.83
N ILE A 26 1.07 0.05 -13.40
CA ILE A 26 0.47 1.17 -14.11
C ILE A 26 0.82 1.02 -15.59
N THR A 27 -0.17 0.71 -16.41
CA THR A 27 -0.07 0.65 -17.87
C THR A 27 -0.76 1.86 -18.48
N LYS A 28 -0.29 2.32 -19.64
CA LYS A 28 -0.98 3.38 -20.40
C LYS A 28 -2.32 2.93 -20.99
N ALA A 29 -2.50 1.62 -21.21
CA ALA A 29 -3.67 1.07 -21.89
C ALA A 29 -4.82 0.73 -20.93
N GLU A 30 -4.51 0.22 -19.73
CA GLU A 30 -5.50 -0.29 -18.77
C GLU A 30 -5.54 0.51 -17.46
N GLY A 31 -4.62 1.46 -17.28
CA GLY A 31 -4.52 2.27 -16.07
C GLY A 31 -3.75 1.53 -14.97
N MET A 32 -4.27 1.56 -13.74
CA MET A 32 -3.60 0.99 -12.57
C MET A 32 -4.25 -0.32 -12.10
N GLU A 33 -3.45 -1.36 -12.02
CA GLU A 33 -3.81 -2.68 -11.52
C GLU A 33 -3.02 -2.99 -10.25
N VAL A 34 -3.68 -3.52 -9.22
CA VAL A 34 -3.02 -3.88 -7.97
C VAL A 34 -2.70 -5.36 -7.95
N VAL A 35 -1.42 -5.70 -7.79
CA VAL A 35 -0.94 -7.07 -7.98
C VAL A 35 -0.63 -7.75 -6.65
N LEU A 36 -0.24 -6.98 -5.63
CA LEU A 36 0.05 -7.50 -4.30
C LEU A 36 -0.36 -6.49 -3.24
N HIS A 37 -0.80 -6.99 -2.09
CA HIS A 37 -1.32 -6.23 -0.96
C HIS A 37 -0.65 -6.65 0.35
N GLY A 38 -0.77 -5.82 1.39
CA GLY A 38 -0.37 -6.12 2.75
C GLY A 38 1.14 -6.26 2.95
N LEU A 39 1.96 -5.76 2.02
CA LEU A 39 3.40 -5.88 2.06
C LEU A 39 4.02 -4.78 2.93
N GLN A 40 5.18 -5.07 3.51
CA GLN A 40 6.01 -4.01 4.06
C GLN A 40 6.62 -3.17 2.93
N ARG A 41 6.82 -1.87 3.19
CA ARG A 41 7.44 -0.90 2.26
C ARG A 41 8.64 -1.46 1.49
N ARG A 42 9.68 -1.92 2.20
CA ARG A 42 10.92 -2.44 1.58
C ARG A 42 10.70 -3.71 0.75
N ARG A 43 9.65 -4.48 1.03
CA ARG A 43 9.29 -5.66 0.24
C ARG A 43 8.57 -5.24 -1.04
N ALA A 44 7.62 -4.31 -0.93
CA ALA A 44 6.94 -3.72 -2.08
C ALA A 44 7.93 -3.02 -3.03
N GLU A 45 8.83 -2.19 -2.52
CA GLU A 45 9.88 -1.50 -3.28
C GLU A 45 10.79 -2.48 -4.04
N ARG A 46 11.26 -3.55 -3.37
CA ARG A 46 12.08 -4.59 -4.04
C ARG A 46 11.32 -5.31 -5.15
N ILE A 47 10.06 -5.65 -4.92
CA ILE A 47 9.24 -6.34 -5.92
C ILE A 47 8.97 -5.42 -7.12
N ALA A 48 8.60 -4.16 -6.86
CA ALA A 48 8.39 -3.15 -7.89
C ALA A 48 9.65 -2.92 -8.73
N ALA A 49 10.80 -2.70 -8.08
CA ALA A 49 12.09 -2.54 -8.76
C ALA A 49 12.48 -3.79 -9.57
N ARG A 50 12.24 -4.99 -9.05
CA ARG A 50 12.50 -6.24 -9.79
C ARG A 50 11.57 -6.38 -11.00
N LYS A 51 10.28 -6.04 -10.88
CA LYS A 51 9.33 -6.08 -11.98
C LYS A 51 9.65 -5.03 -13.05
N ASN A 52 10.06 -3.81 -12.66
CA ASN A 52 10.48 -2.77 -13.61
C ASN A 52 11.72 -3.15 -14.42
N ARG A 53 12.69 -3.85 -13.81
CA ARG A 53 13.88 -4.32 -14.53
C ARG A 53 13.57 -5.35 -15.63
N ASN A 54 12.42 -6.01 -15.56
CA ASN A 54 12.03 -7.08 -16.48
C ASN A 54 10.84 -6.70 -17.37
N ARG A 55 10.40 -5.43 -17.40
CA ARG A 55 9.22 -5.01 -18.16
C ARG A 55 9.55 -4.06 -19.31
N ASP A 56 8.57 -4.01 -20.21
CA ASP A 56 8.51 -3.10 -21.36
C ASP A 56 8.34 -1.63 -20.93
N ALA A 57 8.80 -0.69 -21.76
CA ALA A 57 8.82 0.75 -21.44
C ALA A 57 7.43 1.36 -21.20
N MET A 58 6.36 0.65 -21.61
CA MET A 58 4.97 1.10 -21.49
C MET A 58 4.31 0.73 -20.16
N THR A 59 5.04 0.09 -19.25
CA THR A 59 4.50 -0.25 -17.93
C THR A 59 5.43 0.16 -16.80
N ASN A 60 4.85 0.83 -15.81
CA ASN A 60 5.54 1.22 -14.61
C ASN A 60 4.97 0.48 -13.40
N VAL A 61 5.82 -0.18 -12.62
CA VAL A 61 5.44 -0.87 -11.38
C VAL A 61 5.92 -0.04 -10.21
N GLN A 62 5.02 0.32 -9.30
CA GLN A 62 5.36 1.16 -8.15
C GLN A 62 4.84 0.53 -6.85
N PRO A 63 5.56 0.69 -5.74
CA PRO A 63 5.00 0.47 -4.42
C PRO A 63 4.11 1.67 -4.05
N VAL A 64 2.89 1.42 -3.58
CA VAL A 64 1.93 2.45 -3.16
C VAL A 64 1.41 2.06 -1.78
N ARG A 65 1.14 3.02 -0.90
CA ARG A 65 0.51 2.73 0.39
C ARG A 65 -0.92 2.25 0.15
N GLU A 66 -1.41 1.29 0.93
CA GLU A 66 -2.79 0.82 0.76
C GLU A 66 -3.81 1.94 0.97
N ASP A 67 -3.53 2.87 1.88
CA ASP A 67 -4.40 4.02 2.13
C ASP A 67 -4.45 4.99 0.92
N GLU A 68 -3.33 5.15 0.19
CA GLU A 68 -3.24 5.97 -1.02
C GLU A 68 -3.75 5.24 -2.27
N LEU A 69 -3.91 3.92 -2.18
CA LEU A 69 -4.31 3.06 -3.29
C LEU A 69 -5.74 3.38 -3.73
N GLU A 70 -6.63 3.57 -2.75
CA GLU A 70 -8.04 3.88 -2.98
C GLU A 70 -8.16 5.25 -3.68
N GLU A 71 -7.44 6.26 -3.18
CA GLU A 71 -7.36 7.60 -3.78
C GLU A 71 -6.78 7.58 -5.20
N ARG A 72 -5.67 6.86 -5.41
CA ARG A 72 -5.05 6.73 -6.75
C ARG A 72 -5.93 5.99 -7.73
N SER A 73 -6.61 4.93 -7.28
CA SER A 73 -7.52 4.17 -8.14
C SER A 73 -8.71 5.01 -8.60
N ALA A 74 -9.18 5.94 -7.75
CA ALA A 74 -10.23 6.89 -8.09
C ALA A 74 -9.75 7.96 -9.09
N GLN A 75 -8.54 8.51 -8.90
CA GLN A 75 -7.96 9.49 -9.82
C GLN A 75 -7.67 8.91 -11.20
N LEU A 76 -7.20 7.66 -11.29
CA LEU A 76 -6.92 6.99 -12.56
C LEU A 76 -8.18 6.59 -13.34
N LYS A 77 -9.36 6.58 -12.70
CA LYS A 77 -10.66 6.40 -13.36
C LYS A 77 -11.23 7.69 -13.96
N HIS A 78 -10.61 8.84 -13.70
CA HIS A 78 -10.95 10.11 -14.34
C HIS A 78 -9.74 10.64 -15.14
N PRO A 79 -9.54 10.17 -16.38
CA PRO A 79 -8.48 10.66 -17.26
C PRO A 79 -8.83 11.96 -18.03
N ASP A 80 -9.92 12.66 -17.71
CA ASP A 80 -10.33 13.87 -18.43
C ASP A 80 -10.43 15.10 -17.50
N ASP A 81 -9.32 15.84 -17.42
CA ASP A 81 -9.30 17.31 -17.55
C ASP A 81 -8.18 17.67 -18.55
#